data_AF-A0A6I7ZC46-F1
#
_entry.id   AF-A0A6I7ZC46-F1
#
_cell.length_a   1.000
_cell.length_b   1.000
_cell.length_c   1.000
_cell.angle_alpha   90.00
_cell.angle_beta   90.00
_cell.angle_gamma   90.00
#
_symmetry.space_group_name_H-M   'P 1'
#
loop_
_entity.id
_entity.type
_entity.pdbx_description
1 polymer ?
#
loop_
_entity_poly.entity_id
_entity_poly.type
_entity_poly.pdbx_seq_one_letter_code
_entity_poly.pdbx_strand_id
1 'polypeptide(L)'
;MIDVKMLIMIFFINFAYVTLNTLRFMLTMKGYRILAPLMSMVEITIYILGLSMVLDRLDNPINLLTYALGYAIGISVGIKIEDKLALGYIMVTVILPTNTEQETSLPRILRENGYGVTQSYGEGLEGGRMILEILSPRKTERTLYALIKEIEARAFIISYEPKYISGGFWTKKVRKRQKSSLKP
;
A
#
# COMPACT_ATOMS: atom_id res chain seq x y z
N MET A 1 9.46 30.59 -31.60
CA MET A 1 8.21 30.71 -30.81
C MET A 1 8.07 29.46 -29.96
N ILE A 2 7.69 29.61 -28.69
CA ILE A 2 7.49 28.47 -27.78
C ILE A 2 6.20 27.75 -28.21
N ASP A 3 6.31 26.47 -28.57
CA ASP A 3 5.14 25.65 -28.90
C ASP A 3 4.51 25.11 -27.61
N VAL A 4 3.53 25.85 -27.08
CA VAL A 4 2.85 25.52 -25.82
C VAL A 4 2.13 24.16 -25.90
N LYS A 5 1.58 23.81 -27.07
CA LYS A 5 0.91 22.51 -27.27
C LYS A 5 1.91 21.36 -27.11
N MET A 6 3.12 21.54 -27.64
CA MET A 6 4.19 20.57 -27.47
C MET A 6 4.64 20.44 -26.00
N LEU A 7 4.83 21.55 -25.29
CA LEU A 7 5.23 21.52 -23.88
C LEU A 7 4.22 20.75 -23.01
N ILE A 8 2.92 20.98 -23.23
CA ILE A 8 1.84 20.26 -22.55
C ILE A 8 1.91 18.75 -22.87
N MET A 9 2.14 18.40 -24.13
CA MET A 9 2.23 17.00 -24.54
C MET A 9 3.43 16.28 -23.92
N ILE A 10 4.62 16.92 -23.90
CA ILE A 10 5.81 16.41 -23.21
C ILE A 10 5.51 16.19 -21.73
N PHE A 11 4.89 17.19 -21.09
CA PHE A 11 4.52 17.11 -19.69
C PHE A 11 3.61 15.91 -19.40
N PHE A 12 2.50 15.76 -20.13
CA PHE A 12 1.52 14.71 -19.86
C PHE A 12 2.03 13.30 -20.17
N ILE A 13 2.79 13.13 -21.26
CA ILE A 13 3.38 11.83 -21.59
C ILE A 13 4.41 11.44 -20.53
N ASN A 14 5.29 12.35 -20.13
CA ASN A 14 6.27 12.06 -19.09
C ASN A 14 5.59 11.80 -17.74
N PHE A 15 4.62 12.64 -17.36
CA PHE A 15 3.81 12.46 -16.16
C PHE A 15 3.18 11.07 -16.13
N ALA A 16 2.51 10.65 -17.21
CA ALA A 16 1.90 9.33 -17.31
C ALA A 16 2.93 8.20 -17.21
N TYR A 17 4.06 8.32 -17.93
CA TYR A 17 5.17 7.37 -17.86
C TYR A 17 5.67 7.18 -16.42
N VAL A 18 5.97 8.27 -15.72
CA VAL A 18 6.59 8.22 -14.39
C VAL A 18 5.59 7.74 -13.33
N THR A 19 4.33 8.12 -13.46
CA THR A 19 3.26 7.56 -12.61
C THR A 19 3.14 6.04 -12.81
N LEU A 20 3.12 5.56 -14.06
CA LEU A 20 3.07 4.12 -14.34
C LEU A 20 4.31 3.38 -13.87
N ASN A 21 5.50 3.96 -14.05
CA ASN A 21 6.76 3.40 -13.56
C ASN A 21 6.77 3.22 -12.04
N THR A 22 6.27 4.22 -11.32
CA THR A 22 6.12 4.19 -9.85
C THR A 22 5.19 3.05 -9.43
N LEU A 23 4.02 2.93 -10.09
CA LEU A 23 3.06 1.88 -9.79
C LEU A 23 3.62 0.49 -10.11
N ARG A 24 4.26 0.31 -11.27
CA ARG A 24 4.91 -0.95 -11.65
C ARG A 24 6.00 -1.33 -10.66
N PHE A 25 6.83 -0.38 -10.23
CA PHE A 25 7.86 -0.61 -9.21
C PHE A 25 7.25 -1.17 -7.92
N MET A 26 6.16 -0.55 -7.43
CA MET A 26 5.46 -1.00 -6.24
C MET A 26 4.82 -2.38 -6.41
N LEU A 27 4.23 -2.68 -7.57
CA LEU A 27 3.71 -4.02 -7.88
C LEU A 27 4.81 -5.09 -7.86
N THR A 28 5.99 -4.78 -8.39
CA THR A 28 7.16 -5.68 -8.36
C THR A 28 7.62 -5.93 -6.92
N MET A 29 7.73 -4.88 -6.11
CA MET A 29 8.11 -5.00 -4.70
C MET A 29 7.12 -5.84 -3.89
N LYS A 30 5.83 -5.74 -4.21
CA LYS A 30 4.76 -6.56 -3.61
C LYS A 30 4.62 -7.96 -4.22
N GLY A 31 5.46 -8.33 -5.19
CA GLY A 31 5.53 -9.68 -5.74
C GLY A 31 4.40 -10.05 -6.71
N TYR A 32 3.73 -9.08 -7.34
CA TYR A 32 2.67 -9.33 -8.33
C TYR A 32 3.26 -9.86 -9.65
N ARG A 33 3.36 -11.19 -9.76
CA ARG A 33 4.09 -11.88 -10.84
C ARG A 33 3.52 -11.72 -12.26
N ILE A 34 2.23 -11.39 -12.41
CA ILE A 34 1.58 -11.24 -13.73
C ILE A 34 1.32 -9.76 -14.05
N LEU A 35 0.82 -9.00 -13.07
CA LEU A 35 0.49 -7.59 -13.28
C LEU A 35 1.74 -6.73 -13.50
N ALA A 36 2.85 -7.01 -12.80
CA ALA A 36 4.06 -6.19 -12.94
C ALA A 36 4.69 -6.29 -14.36
N PRO A 37 4.87 -7.50 -14.96
CA PRO A 37 5.36 -7.60 -16.33
C PRO A 37 4.43 -6.97 -17.37
N LEU A 38 3.11 -7.18 -17.26
CA LEU A 38 2.14 -6.57 -18.18
C LEU A 38 2.17 -5.05 -18.11
N MET A 39 2.25 -4.49 -16.90
CA MET A 39 2.36 -3.04 -16.72
C MET A 39 3.68 -2.50 -17.28
N SER A 40 4.77 -3.24 -17.11
CA SER A 40 6.08 -2.88 -17.68
C SER A 40 6.08 -2.86 -19.20
N MET A 41 5.31 -3.73 -19.85
CA MET A 41 5.15 -3.73 -21.31
C MET A 41 4.48 -2.44 -21.80
N VAL A 42 3.40 -2.00 -21.14
CA VAL A 42 2.72 -0.74 -21.47
C VAL A 42 3.62 0.46 -21.15
N GLU A 43 4.29 0.43 -20.00
CA GLU A 43 5.21 1.48 -19.56
C GLU A 43 6.34 1.72 -20.57
N ILE A 44 6.99 0.66 -21.06
CA ILE A 44 8.12 0.82 -21.99
C ILE A 44 7.66 1.39 -23.34
N THR A 45 6.45 1.06 -23.81
CA THR A 45 5.88 1.67 -25.01
C THR A 45 5.70 3.18 -24.84
N ILE A 46 5.13 3.61 -23.72
CA ILE A 46 4.94 5.05 -23.42
C ILE A 46 6.30 5.74 -23.26
N TYR A 47 7.28 5.08 -22.63
CA TYR A 47 8.63 5.61 -22.47
C TYR A 47 9.29 5.89 -23.83
N ILE A 48 9.30 4.92 -24.74
CA ILE A 48 9.93 5.08 -26.06
C ILE A 48 9.26 6.22 -26.84
N LEU A 49 7.92 6.26 -26.84
CA LEU A 49 7.16 7.32 -27.49
C LEU A 49 7.49 8.69 -26.89
N GLY A 50 7.47 8.82 -25.56
CA GLY A 50 7.77 10.08 -24.88
C GLY A 50 9.23 10.53 -25.03
N LEU A 51 10.17 9.59 -24.98
CA LEU A 51 11.59 9.89 -25.12
C LEU A 51 11.90 10.44 -26.51
N SER A 52 11.35 9.84 -27.57
CA SER A 52 11.56 10.32 -28.94
C SER A 52 11.18 11.79 -29.11
N MET A 53 10.08 12.22 -28.48
CA MET A 53 9.56 13.58 -28.57
C MET A 53 10.43 14.64 -27.87
N VAL A 54 11.21 14.23 -26.87
CA VAL A 54 12.09 15.12 -26.12
C VAL A 54 13.47 15.19 -26.75
N LEU A 55 14.00 14.04 -27.17
CA LEU A 55 15.32 13.94 -27.81
C LEU A 55 15.40 14.75 -29.09
N ASP A 56 14.32 14.79 -29.87
CA ASP A 56 14.26 15.56 -31.12
C ASP A 56 14.41 17.07 -30.92
N ARG A 57 14.30 17.59 -29.68
CA ARG A 57 14.35 19.04 -29.37
C ARG A 57 15.04 19.38 -28.05
N LEU A 58 16.18 18.73 -27.78
CA LEU A 58 17.02 19.01 -26.61
C LEU A 58 17.60 20.43 -26.59
N ASP A 59 17.64 21.10 -27.74
CA ASP A 59 18.25 22.43 -27.92
C ASP A 59 17.52 23.53 -27.11
N ASN A 60 16.30 23.27 -26.62
CA ASN A 60 15.53 24.22 -25.82
C ASN A 60 15.49 23.81 -24.34
N PRO A 61 16.13 24.56 -23.42
CA PRO A 61 16.15 24.25 -21.99
C PRO A 61 14.77 24.25 -21.32
N ILE A 62 13.77 24.92 -21.91
CA ILE A 62 12.39 24.94 -21.40
C ILE A 62 11.73 23.56 -21.57
N ASN A 63 12.06 22.82 -22.62
CA ASN A 63 11.55 21.47 -22.84
C ASN A 63 12.07 20.53 -21.73
N LEU A 64 13.35 20.64 -21.40
CA LEU A 64 13.98 19.87 -20.33
C LEU A 64 13.38 20.20 -18.96
N LEU A 65 13.14 21.48 -18.68
CA LEU A 65 12.49 21.90 -17.43
C LEU A 65 11.06 21.33 -17.32
N THR A 66 10.30 21.39 -18.41
CA THR A 66 8.92 20.86 -18.46
C THR A 66 8.91 19.35 -18.24
N TYR A 67 9.87 18.64 -18.83
CA TYR A 67 10.07 17.21 -18.60
C TYR A 67 10.38 16.90 -17.13
N ALA A 68 11.31 17.64 -16.52
CA ALA A 68 11.67 17.48 -15.11
C ALA A 68 10.47 17.75 -14.16
N LEU A 69 9.64 18.74 -14.48
CA LEU A 69 8.41 19.02 -13.73
C LEU A 69 7.39 17.89 -13.87
N GLY A 70 7.18 17.38 -15.09
CA GLY A 70 6.34 16.20 -15.34
C GLY A 70 6.78 15.00 -14.51
N TYR A 71 8.10 14.79 -14.41
CA TYR A 71 8.70 13.71 -13.64
C TYR A 71 8.41 13.84 -12.14
N ALA A 72 8.72 15.01 -11.55
CA ALA A 72 8.51 15.26 -10.13
C ALA A 72 7.03 15.16 -9.71
N ILE A 73 6.13 15.70 -10.53
CA ILE A 73 4.68 15.63 -10.30
C ILE A 73 4.18 14.19 -10.51
N GLY A 74 4.70 13.49 -11.51
CA GLY A 74 4.35 12.10 -11.81
C GLY A 74 4.68 11.15 -10.65
N ILE A 75 5.83 11.32 -10.00
CA ILE A 75 6.20 10.56 -8.78
C ILE A 75 5.20 10.87 -7.65
N SER A 76 4.97 12.17 -7.40
CA SER A 76 4.09 12.60 -6.31
C SER A 76 2.66 12.04 -6.46
N VAL A 77 2.14 12.00 -7.69
CA VAL A 77 0.85 11.37 -7.99
C VAL A 77 0.92 9.85 -7.91
N GLY A 78 2.00 9.24 -8.40
CA GLY A 78 2.23 7.79 -8.28
C GLY A 78 2.18 7.29 -6.85
N ILE A 79 2.84 8.00 -5.93
CA ILE A 79 2.80 7.73 -4.49
C ILE A 79 1.37 7.84 -3.95
N LYS A 80 0.65 8.92 -4.26
CA LYS A 80 -0.75 9.10 -3.83
C LYS A 80 -1.70 8.02 -4.35
N ILE A 81 -1.48 7.55 -5.58
CA ILE A 81 -2.26 6.44 -6.14
C ILE A 81 -1.95 5.17 -5.39
N GLU A 82 -0.68 4.88 -5.11
CA GLU A 82 -0.29 3.70 -4.33
C GLU A 82 -0.88 3.71 -2.92
N ASP A 83 -0.78 4.83 -2.21
CA ASP A 83 -1.37 5.02 -0.89
C ASP A 83 -2.87 4.73 -0.90
N LYS A 84 -3.57 5.15 -1.97
CA LYS A 84 -5.01 4.91 -2.14
C LYS A 84 -5.33 3.46 -2.53
N LEU A 85 -4.48 2.82 -3.30
CA LEU A 85 -4.62 1.40 -3.64
C LEU A 85 -4.41 0.51 -2.39
N ALA A 86 -3.58 0.97 -1.44
CA ALA A 86 -3.34 0.34 -0.14
C ALA A 86 -3.19 -1.20 -0.26
N LEU A 87 -2.37 -1.61 -1.23
CA LEU A 87 -2.23 -3.01 -1.63
C LEU A 87 -1.50 -3.81 -0.56
N GLY A 88 -1.92 -5.06 -0.38
CA GLY A 88 -1.26 -6.01 0.51
C GLY A 88 -1.86 -6.05 1.91
N TYR A 89 -1.09 -6.63 2.82
CA TYR A 89 -1.45 -6.83 4.22
C TYR A 89 -0.39 -6.20 5.10
N ILE A 90 -0.77 -5.89 6.32
CA ILE A 90 0.12 -5.45 7.39
C ILE A 90 -0.05 -6.39 8.58
N MET A 91 1.04 -6.59 9.28
CA MET A 91 1.09 -7.23 10.57
C MET A 91 1.10 -6.13 11.63
N VAL A 92 0.05 -6.05 12.43
CA VAL A 92 -0.09 -5.07 13.51
C VAL A 92 0.12 -5.78 14.83
N THR A 93 1.13 -5.35 15.57
CA THR A 93 1.42 -5.79 16.93
C THR A 93 0.91 -4.75 17.91
N VAL A 94 0.02 -5.16 18.81
CA VAL A 94 -0.55 -4.31 19.85
C VAL A 94 -0.08 -4.82 21.20
N ILE A 95 0.51 -3.95 22.02
CA ILE A 95 0.95 -4.27 23.38
C ILE A 95 0.05 -3.54 24.37
N LEU A 96 -0.56 -4.32 25.28
CA LEU A 96 -1.53 -3.87 26.26
C LEU A 96 -1.01 -4.14 27.67
N PRO A 97 -1.28 -3.26 28.66
CA PRO A 97 -1.03 -3.55 30.06
C PRO A 97 -2.03 -4.59 30.60
N THR A 98 -1.53 -5.60 31.31
CA THR A 98 -2.37 -6.73 31.77
C THR A 98 -3.31 -6.42 32.93
N ASN A 99 -3.11 -5.30 33.61
CA ASN A 99 -3.90 -4.91 34.78
C ASN A 99 -5.24 -4.24 34.44
N THR A 100 -5.78 -4.45 33.24
CA THR A 100 -6.98 -3.75 32.76
C THR A 100 -8.10 -4.77 32.53
N GLU A 101 -9.26 -4.59 33.16
CA GLU A 101 -10.44 -5.48 33.00
C GLU A 101 -10.90 -5.61 31.52
N GLN A 102 -10.46 -4.68 30.66
CA GLN A 102 -10.68 -4.64 29.21
C GLN A 102 -9.83 -5.65 28.41
N GLU A 103 -8.86 -6.33 29.02
CA GLU A 103 -8.03 -7.36 28.35
C GLU A 103 -8.86 -8.46 27.72
N THR A 104 -9.95 -8.87 28.36
CA THR A 104 -10.78 -9.98 27.88
C THR A 104 -11.67 -9.56 26.69
N SER A 105 -11.96 -8.27 26.53
CA SER A 105 -12.86 -7.79 25.49
C SER A 105 -12.15 -7.49 24.17
N LEU A 106 -10.99 -6.83 24.16
CA LEU A 106 -10.36 -6.36 22.91
C LEU A 106 -10.07 -7.50 21.89
N PRO A 107 -9.45 -8.63 22.27
CA PRO A 107 -9.18 -9.73 21.35
C PRO A 107 -10.47 -10.37 20.81
N ARG A 108 -11.52 -10.41 21.63
CA ARG A 108 -12.84 -10.91 21.23
C ARG A 108 -13.52 -9.96 20.25
N ILE A 109 -13.56 -8.67 20.56
CA ILE A 109 -14.12 -7.61 19.69
C ILE A 109 -13.43 -7.61 18.33
N LEU A 110 -12.09 -7.72 18.30
CA LEU A 110 -11.33 -7.78 17.06
C LEU A 110 -11.69 -9.02 16.23
N ARG A 111 -11.87 -10.19 16.86
CA ARG A 111 -12.32 -11.42 16.16
C ARG A 111 -13.75 -11.29 15.63
N GLU A 112 -14.66 -10.68 16.39
CA GLU A 112 -16.04 -10.40 15.99
C GLU A 112 -16.09 -9.42 14.79
N ASN A 113 -15.19 -8.43 14.76
CA ASN A 113 -14.96 -7.54 13.61
C ASN A 113 -14.25 -8.23 12.43
N GLY A 114 -13.95 -9.53 12.56
CA GLY A 114 -13.45 -10.37 11.49
C GLY A 114 -11.93 -10.39 11.34
N TYR A 115 -11.18 -9.74 12.24
CA TYR A 115 -9.72 -9.78 12.27
C TYR A 115 -9.21 -11.13 12.78
N GLY A 116 -8.08 -11.58 12.23
CA GLY A 116 -7.33 -12.72 12.75
C GLY A 116 -6.39 -12.23 13.84
N VAL A 117 -6.58 -12.72 15.07
CA VAL A 117 -5.81 -12.27 16.24
C VAL A 117 -5.17 -13.46 16.94
N THR A 118 -3.84 -13.46 16.97
CA THR A 118 -3.03 -14.31 17.85
C THR A 118 -2.73 -13.53 19.12
N GLN A 119 -2.75 -14.21 20.26
CA GLN A 119 -2.48 -13.60 21.56
C GLN A 119 -1.30 -14.31 22.21
N SER A 120 -0.41 -13.52 22.81
CA SER A 120 0.67 -13.99 23.66
C SER A 120 0.79 -13.10 24.89
N TYR A 121 1.43 -13.63 25.94
CA TYR A 121 1.71 -12.91 27.16
C TYR A 121 3.22 -12.72 27.28
N GLY A 122 3.63 -11.54 27.71
CA GLY A 122 5.02 -11.18 27.97
C GLY A 122 5.13 -10.34 29.23
N GLU A 123 6.36 -9.93 29.54
CA GLU A 123 6.67 -9.12 30.71
C GLU A 123 7.41 -7.85 30.26
N GLY A 124 6.97 -6.71 30.75
CA GLY A 124 7.64 -5.42 30.58
C GLY A 124 8.12 -4.88 31.91
N LEU A 125 8.71 -3.68 31.88
CA LEU A 125 9.23 -3.02 33.09
C LEU A 125 8.16 -2.85 34.19
N GLU A 126 6.93 -2.56 33.79
CA GLU A 126 5.79 -2.35 34.68
C GLU A 126 4.96 -3.64 34.93
N GLY A 127 5.51 -4.81 34.61
CA GLY A 127 4.86 -6.11 34.78
C GLY A 127 4.24 -6.67 33.50
N GLY A 128 3.22 -7.53 33.67
CA GLY A 128 2.61 -8.30 32.59
C GLY A 128 2.07 -7.46 31.44
N ARG A 129 2.31 -7.94 30.21
CA ARG A 129 1.82 -7.36 28.96
C ARG A 129 1.12 -8.42 28.13
N MET A 130 -0.04 -8.09 27.59
CA MET A 130 -0.65 -8.87 26.53
C MET A 130 -0.20 -8.32 25.18
N ILE A 131 0.25 -9.21 24.31
CA ILE A 131 0.71 -8.90 22.96
C ILE A 131 -0.30 -9.51 21.99
N LEU A 132 -0.89 -8.67 21.15
CA LEU A 132 -1.81 -9.07 20.10
C LEU A 132 -1.12 -8.94 18.76
N GLU A 133 -1.13 -10.03 18.01
CA GLU A 133 -0.65 -10.10 16.65
C GLU A 133 -1.84 -10.17 15.71
N ILE A 134 -2.06 -9.09 14.97
CA ILE A 134 -3.22 -8.89 14.09
C ILE A 134 -2.77 -8.76 12.64
N LEU A 135 -3.19 -9.71 11.79
CA LEU A 135 -3.02 -9.59 10.34
C LEU A 135 -4.24 -8.84 9.75
N SER A 136 -3.99 -7.69 9.12
CA SER A 136 -5.02 -6.81 8.58
C SER A 136 -4.70 -6.38 7.14
N PRO A 137 -5.70 -6.22 6.24
CA PRO A 137 -5.49 -5.52 4.98
C PRO A 137 -4.98 -4.09 5.22
N ARG A 138 -3.98 -3.64 4.45
CA ARG A 138 -3.40 -2.30 4.62
C ARG A 138 -4.45 -1.19 4.50
N LYS A 139 -5.43 -1.36 3.59
CA LYS A 139 -6.56 -0.42 3.43
C LYS A 139 -7.42 -0.21 4.67
N THR A 140 -7.43 -1.14 5.63
CA THR A 140 -8.23 -1.06 6.87
C THR A 140 -7.39 -0.74 8.10
N GLU A 141 -6.12 -0.41 7.94
CA GLU A 141 -5.20 -0.06 9.02
C GLU A 141 -5.74 1.05 9.93
N ARG A 142 -6.16 2.17 9.33
CA ARG A 142 -6.68 3.33 10.08
C ARG A 142 -7.91 2.97 10.91
N THR A 143 -8.82 2.16 10.36
CA THR A 143 -10.01 1.69 11.07
C THR A 143 -9.65 0.77 12.22
N LEU A 144 -8.68 -0.13 12.02
CA LEU A 144 -8.18 -1.01 13.08
C LEU A 144 -7.55 -0.20 14.21
N TYR A 145 -6.74 0.82 13.88
CA TYR A 145 -6.09 1.67 14.89
C TYR A 145 -7.11 2.47 15.70
N ALA A 146 -8.11 3.04 15.03
CA ALA A 146 -9.20 3.75 15.70
C ALA A 146 -9.94 2.82 16.67
N LEU A 147 -10.31 1.60 16.23
CA LEU A 147 -10.98 0.61 17.07
C LEU A 147 -10.14 0.22 18.29
N ILE A 148 -8.83 -0.02 18.12
CA ILE A 148 -7.94 -0.37 19.24
C ILE A 148 -7.85 0.80 20.23
N LYS A 149 -7.66 2.03 19.74
CA LYS A 149 -7.49 3.22 20.59
C LYS A 149 -8.77 3.66 21.29
N GLU A 150 -9.94 3.38 20.71
CA GLU A 150 -11.24 3.59 21.34
C GLU A 150 -11.42 2.68 22.56
N ILE A 151 -10.93 1.44 22.47
CA ILE A 151 -11.06 0.44 23.54
C ILE A 151 -9.96 0.60 24.60
N GLU A 152 -8.71 0.79 24.19
CA GLU A 152 -7.57 1.02 25.10
C GLU A 152 -6.66 2.11 24.53
N ALA A 153 -6.83 3.33 25.06
CA ALA A 153 -6.08 4.51 24.62
C ALA A 153 -4.56 4.37 24.85
N ARG A 154 -4.15 3.60 25.87
CA ARG A 154 -2.73 3.36 26.22
C ARG A 154 -2.11 2.23 25.41
N ALA A 155 -2.86 1.61 24.49
CA ALA A 155 -2.35 0.54 23.63
C ALA A 155 -1.15 1.05 22.83
N PHE A 156 -0.04 0.33 22.89
CA PHE A 156 1.12 0.60 22.05
C PHE A 156 1.00 -0.23 20.77
N ILE A 157 1.11 0.41 19.61
CA ILE A 157 0.81 -0.20 18.31
C ILE A 157 2.03 -0.05 17.41
N ILE A 158 2.48 -1.15 16.82
CA ILE A 158 3.50 -1.16 15.76
C ILE A 158 2.97 -1.96 14.57
N SER A 159 3.29 -1.53 13.35
CA SER A 159 2.95 -2.26 12.12
C SER A 159 4.18 -2.58 11.28
N TYR A 160 4.14 -3.75 10.64
CA TYR A 160 5.15 -4.22 9.70
C TYR A 160 4.50 -4.77 8.43
N GLU A 161 5.17 -4.69 7.29
CA GLU A 161 4.67 -5.24 6.03
C GLU A 161 5.23 -6.65 5.78
N PRO A 162 4.40 -7.71 5.83
CA PRO A 162 4.83 -9.06 5.46
C PRO A 162 5.08 -9.13 3.94
N LYS A 163 6.26 -9.64 3.56
CA LYS A 163 6.62 -9.88 2.15
C LYS A 163 5.96 -11.13 1.56
N TYR A 164 5.82 -12.18 2.36
CA TYR A 164 5.21 -13.45 1.96
C TYR A 164 4.30 -13.97 3.07
N ILE A 165 3.09 -14.40 2.70
CA ILE A 165 2.12 -15.00 3.62
C ILE A 165 1.77 -16.39 3.08
N SER A 166 1.93 -17.40 3.92
CA SER A 166 1.58 -18.78 3.61
C SER A 166 0.81 -19.39 4.78
N GLY A 167 -0.35 -20.00 4.50
CA GLY A 167 -1.20 -20.62 5.53
C GLY A 167 -1.97 -19.62 6.43
N GLY A 168 -2.54 -20.13 7.51
CA GLY A 168 -3.26 -19.35 8.53
C GLY A 168 -4.76 -19.11 8.27
N PHE A 169 -5.46 -18.57 9.29
CA PHE A 169 -6.91 -18.32 9.33
C PHE A 169 -7.46 -17.58 8.09
N TRP A 170 -6.66 -16.68 7.50
CA TRP A 170 -7.06 -15.89 6.33
C TRP A 170 -7.07 -16.66 5.00
N THR A 171 -6.33 -17.78 4.87
CA THR A 171 -6.43 -18.64 3.67
C THR A 171 -7.82 -19.28 3.52
N LYS A 172 -8.61 -19.36 4.61
CA LYS A 172 -9.96 -19.93 4.60
C LYS A 172 -11.05 -18.90 4.27
N LYS A 173 -10.94 -17.63 4.70
CA LYS A 173 -11.92 -16.57 4.38
C LYS A 173 -11.76 -16.02 2.94
N VAL A 174 -10.54 -15.90 2.42
CA VAL A 174 -10.30 -15.50 1.02
C VAL A 174 -10.91 -16.53 0.06
N ARG A 175 -10.79 -17.82 0.38
CA ARG A 175 -11.39 -18.92 -0.40
C ARG A 175 -12.92 -18.94 -0.33
N LYS A 176 -13.54 -18.40 0.74
CA LYS A 176 -15.00 -18.37 0.91
C LYS A 176 -15.67 -17.26 0.09
N ARG A 177 -14.99 -16.13 -0.15
CA ARG A 177 -15.49 -15.04 -1.03
C ARG A 177 -15.51 -15.45 -2.51
N GLN A 178 -14.52 -16.20 -3.01
CA GLN A 178 -14.53 -16.72 -4.39
C GLN A 178 -15.59 -17.80 -4.63
N LYS A 179 -15.97 -18.60 -3.62
CA LYS A 179 -17.04 -19.59 -3.74
C LYS A 179 -18.46 -18.99 -3.72
N SER A 180 -18.61 -17.75 -3.25
CA SER A 180 -19.89 -17.04 -3.20
C SER A 180 -20.26 -16.34 -4.51
N SER A 181 -19.28 -16.08 -5.39
CA SER A 181 -19.49 -15.48 -6.71
C SER A 181 -19.61 -16.52 -7.84
N LEU A 182 -19.66 -17.80 -7.49
CA LEU A 182 -19.72 -18.96 -8.40
C LEU A 182 -20.86 -19.92 -8.03
N LYS A 183 -21.84 -19.47 -7.24
CA LYS A 183 -23.11 -20.18 -7.16
C LYS A 183 -24.04 -19.59 -8.25
N PRO A 184 -24.64 -20.45 -9.09
CA PRO A 184 -25.57 -20.02 -10.14
C PRO A 184 -26.79 -19.31 -9.54
#